data_AF-A0A0P9EMK4-F1
#
_entry.id   AF-A0A0P9EMK4-F1
#
_cell.length_a   1.000
_cell.length_b   1.000
_cell.length_c   1.000
_cell.angle_alpha   90.00
_cell.angle_beta   90.00
_cell.angle_gamma   90.00
#
_symmetry.space_group_name_H-M   'P 1'
#
loop_
_entity.id
_entity.type
_entity.pdbx_description
1 polymer ?
#
loop_
_entity_poly.entity_id
_entity_poly.type
_entity_poly.pdbx_seq_one_letter_code
_entity_poly.pdbx_strand_id
1 'polypeptide(L)'
;MSFFDQFLLTPTIHTPKRDNVQKCVEEFVSSVRRTLEERGMKRISLRLLRPLYLVITVDKKEIILIITNKGAIAGQTRWFYYEHKKEEPLGLEDAKALAITYCGFPPDELLIASIPASLADLSTAERGEALKNLANEYIEFELQEEEKARRKITINPIFKGRGFLLEQNLCFVLMPFEQRFQPIYEDHIKKVIVEECKMKCMRSDDIFSNREIIEDIWEYISKARIVIADVTGKNPNVYYELGIAHTVGKEVVILTQSMDDVPFDIRHLRVIEYTYDPRGARKLEESLVNTIKSILKK
;
A
#
# COMPACT_ATOMS: atom_id res chain seq x y z
N MET A 1 11.39 16.18 31.13
CA MET A 1 10.33 16.66 30.23
C MET A 1 10.41 15.83 28.97
N SER A 2 9.42 14.97 28.76
CA SER A 2 9.43 14.04 27.63
C SER A 2 9.08 14.81 26.36
N PHE A 3 9.56 14.36 25.20
CA PHE A 3 9.23 14.91 23.88
C PHE A 3 7.69 15.00 23.63
N PHE A 4 6.89 14.28 24.42
CA PHE A 4 5.43 14.32 24.42
C PHE A 4 4.82 15.57 25.08
N ASP A 5 5.52 16.25 26.01
CA ASP A 5 4.98 17.42 26.72
C ASP A 5 4.91 18.69 25.85
N GLN A 6 5.59 18.70 24.69
CA GLN A 6 5.45 19.77 23.67
C GLN A 6 4.35 19.49 22.65
N PHE A 7 3.84 18.25 22.59
CA PHE A 7 3.04 17.77 21.46
C PHE A 7 1.52 17.89 21.70
N LEU A 8 1.11 17.97 22.96
CA LEU A 8 -0.29 18.14 23.31
C LEU A 8 -0.59 19.62 23.51
N LEU A 9 -1.35 20.16 22.57
CA LEU A 9 -2.21 21.33 22.80
C LEU A 9 -1.43 22.57 23.30
N THR A 10 -0.85 23.34 22.38
CA THR A 10 -0.98 24.80 22.55
C THR A 10 -2.21 25.25 21.76
N PRO A 11 -3.41 25.27 22.37
CA PRO A 11 -4.30 26.35 22.05
C PRO A 11 -3.52 27.64 22.36
N THR A 12 -3.58 28.62 21.46
CA THR A 12 -3.20 30.01 21.74
C THR A 12 -1.74 30.26 22.16
N ILE A 13 -0.78 30.08 21.24
CA ILE A 13 0.31 31.05 21.14
C ILE A 13 0.28 31.59 19.72
N HIS A 14 -0.37 32.74 19.53
CA HIS A 14 -0.24 33.55 18.33
C HIS A 14 1.17 34.13 18.35
N THR A 15 2.06 33.55 17.56
CA THR A 15 3.31 34.21 17.23
C THR A 15 3.10 34.95 15.91
N PRO A 16 3.64 36.17 15.74
CA PRO A 16 3.56 36.89 14.47
C PRO A 16 4.00 36.05 13.27
N LYS A 17 5.00 35.18 13.49
CA LYS A 17 5.48 34.22 12.48
C LYS A 17 4.42 33.20 12.07
N ARG A 18 3.68 32.63 13.03
CA ARG A 18 2.59 31.68 12.74
C ARG A 18 1.48 32.34 11.94
N ASP A 19 1.08 33.55 12.31
CA ASP A 19 0.02 34.28 11.61
C ASP A 19 0.45 34.64 10.17
N ASN A 20 1.73 35.01 9.98
CA ASN A 20 2.31 35.25 8.65
C ASN A 20 2.34 33.98 7.78
N VAL A 21 2.77 32.84 8.34
CA VAL A 21 2.77 31.55 7.64
C VAL A 21 1.35 31.16 7.26
N GLN A 22 0.39 31.28 8.18
CA GLN A 22 -1.01 30.98 7.92
C GLN A 22 -1.53 31.84 6.76
N LYS A 23 -1.31 33.16 6.82
CA LYS A 23 -1.72 34.08 5.75
C LYS A 23 -1.08 33.71 4.41
N CYS A 24 0.21 33.33 4.41
CA CYS A 24 0.91 32.87 3.21
C CYS A 24 0.26 31.61 2.61
N VAL A 25 -0.08 30.62 3.45
CA VAL A 25 -0.75 29.39 3.02
C VAL A 25 -2.17 29.66 2.49
N GLU A 26 -2.93 30.53 3.14
CA GLU A 26 -4.29 30.92 2.69
C GLU A 26 -4.24 31.64 1.33
N GLU A 27 -3.27 32.52 1.13
CA GLU A 27 -3.03 33.20 -0.13
C GLU A 27 -2.57 32.22 -1.23
N PHE A 28 -1.74 31.24 -0.89
CA PHE A 28 -1.33 30.19 -1.80
C PHE A 28 -2.54 29.38 -2.29
N VAL A 29 -3.38 28.90 -1.37
CA VAL A 29 -4.60 28.15 -1.71
C VAL A 29 -5.56 29.00 -2.55
N SER A 30 -5.66 30.30 -2.25
CA SER A 30 -6.48 31.24 -3.03
C SER A 30 -5.91 31.47 -4.43
N SER A 31 -4.59 31.52 -4.56
CA SER A 31 -3.87 31.59 -5.83
C SER A 31 -4.10 30.35 -6.69
N VAL A 32 -4.04 29.14 -6.09
CA VAL A 32 -4.38 27.87 -6.76
C VAL A 32 -5.84 27.89 -7.25
N ARG A 33 -6.77 28.34 -6.42
CA ARG A 33 -8.20 28.44 -6.79
C ARG A 33 -8.41 29.38 -7.98
N ARG A 34 -7.83 30.59 -7.93
CA ARG A 34 -7.94 31.58 -9.01
C ARG A 34 -7.33 31.06 -10.30
N THR A 35 -6.15 30.46 -10.22
CA THR A 35 -5.44 29.91 -11.38
C THR A 35 -6.22 28.78 -12.06
N LEU A 36 -6.89 27.93 -11.28
CA LEU A 36 -7.80 26.92 -11.83
C LEU A 36 -9.01 27.51 -12.56
N GLU A 37 -9.60 28.57 -11.99
CA GLU A 37 -10.74 29.28 -12.59
C GLU A 37 -10.35 29.96 -13.90
N GLU A 38 -9.18 30.62 -13.93
CA GLU A 38 -8.58 31.20 -15.14
C GLU A 38 -8.39 30.14 -16.25
N ARG A 39 -8.12 28.88 -15.86
CA ARG A 39 -7.96 27.73 -16.78
C ARG A 39 -9.27 27.00 -17.11
N GLY A 40 -10.42 27.43 -16.58
CA GLY A 40 -11.71 26.79 -16.82
C GLY A 40 -11.86 25.38 -16.23
N MET A 41 -11.04 25.01 -15.24
CA MET A 41 -11.05 23.68 -14.64
C MET A 41 -11.97 23.59 -13.41
N LYS A 42 -12.53 22.39 -13.15
CA LYS A 42 -13.37 22.15 -11.97
C LYS A 42 -12.51 22.12 -10.70
N ARG A 43 -12.94 22.84 -9.66
CA ARG A 43 -12.24 22.91 -8.36
C ARG A 43 -11.97 21.54 -7.74
N ILE A 44 -12.91 20.60 -7.86
CA ILE A 44 -12.79 19.26 -7.25
C ILE A 44 -11.71 18.39 -7.92
N SER A 45 -11.15 18.81 -9.06
CA SER A 45 -10.07 18.09 -9.73
C SER A 45 -8.80 18.06 -8.89
N LEU A 46 -8.51 19.10 -8.09
CA LEU A 46 -7.32 19.12 -7.24
C LEU A 46 -7.59 18.69 -5.80
N ARG A 47 -6.68 17.89 -5.27
CA ARG A 47 -6.74 17.38 -3.89
C ARG A 47 -6.71 18.49 -2.83
N LEU A 48 -5.95 19.57 -3.06
CA LEU A 48 -5.86 20.74 -2.16
C LEU A 48 -7.19 21.52 -2.03
N LEU A 49 -8.12 21.39 -2.98
CA LEU A 49 -9.40 22.12 -2.95
C LEU A 49 -10.59 21.26 -2.49
N ARG A 50 -10.33 20.01 -2.08
CA ARG A 50 -11.31 19.12 -1.45
C ARG A 50 -11.28 19.29 0.08
N PRO A 51 -12.28 18.78 0.82
CA PRO A 51 -12.16 18.65 2.27
C PRO A 51 -10.85 17.95 2.62
N LEU A 52 -10.09 18.52 3.56
CA LEU A 52 -8.75 18.05 3.88
C LEU A 52 -8.40 18.21 5.36
N TYR A 53 -7.48 17.36 5.80
CA TYR A 53 -6.67 17.59 7.00
C TYR A 53 -5.26 17.97 6.58
N LEU A 54 -4.66 18.89 7.35
CA LEU A 54 -3.38 19.52 7.02
C LEU A 54 -2.43 19.47 8.21
N VAL A 55 -1.18 19.16 7.97
CA VAL A 55 -0.06 19.43 8.89
C VAL A 55 0.87 20.41 8.18
N ILE A 56 1.12 21.54 8.82
CA ILE A 56 2.05 22.57 8.38
C ILE A 56 3.31 22.41 9.21
N THR A 57 4.41 22.03 8.57
CA THR A 57 5.73 22.05 9.21
C THR A 57 6.55 23.19 8.64
N VAL A 58 7.12 24.02 9.50
CA VAL A 58 7.91 25.18 9.10
C VAL A 58 9.35 24.97 9.56
N ASP A 59 10.31 25.04 8.64
CA ASP A 59 11.73 25.17 8.96
C ASP A 59 12.29 26.52 8.45
N LYS A 60 13.62 26.70 8.46
CA LYS A 60 14.25 27.97 8.01
C LYS A 60 14.12 28.22 6.50
N LYS A 61 13.90 27.17 5.70
CA LYS A 61 13.89 27.24 4.22
C LYS A 61 12.49 27.07 3.64
N GLU A 62 11.70 26.15 4.20
CA GLU A 62 10.45 25.69 3.61
C GLU A 62 9.30 25.64 4.64
N ILE A 63 8.11 25.93 4.14
CA ILE A 63 6.83 25.61 4.76
C ILE A 63 6.29 24.41 4.01
N ILE A 64 6.33 23.24 4.64
CA ILE A 64 5.86 21.98 4.06
C ILE A 64 4.43 21.73 4.53
N LEU A 65 3.54 21.53 3.56
CA LEU A 65 2.14 21.21 3.74
C LEU A 65 1.94 19.72 3.47
N ILE A 66 1.69 18.95 4.53
CA ILE A 66 1.33 17.53 4.43
C ILE A 66 -0.18 17.43 4.54
N ILE A 67 -0.84 16.91 3.50
CA ILE A 67 -2.28 16.96 3.33
C ILE A 67 -2.82 15.54 3.14
N THR A 68 -4.01 15.27 3.69
CA THR A 68 -4.81 14.09 3.32
C THR A 68 -6.27 14.48 3.15
N ASN A 69 -6.93 13.90 2.14
CA ASN A 69 -8.39 14.02 1.99
C ASN A 69 -9.14 12.89 2.70
N LYS A 70 -8.44 11.85 3.17
CA LYS A 70 -9.06 10.66 3.76
C LYS A 70 -9.72 10.99 5.09
N GLY A 71 -11.01 10.70 5.20
CA GLY A 71 -11.79 10.97 6.42
C GLY A 71 -12.03 12.47 6.68
N ALA A 72 -11.67 13.36 5.76
CA ALA A 72 -11.94 14.78 5.88
C ALA A 72 -13.41 15.08 5.55
N ILE A 73 -14.06 15.88 6.39
CA ILE A 73 -15.48 16.23 6.27
C ILE A 73 -15.59 17.67 5.76
N ALA A 74 -16.49 17.90 4.81
CA ALA A 74 -16.75 19.25 4.30
C ALA A 74 -17.12 20.22 5.44
N GLY A 75 -16.44 21.37 5.50
CA GLY A 75 -16.63 22.36 6.57
C GLY A 75 -15.81 22.11 7.84
N GLN A 76 -15.04 21.03 7.93
CA GLN A 76 -14.10 20.77 9.02
C GLN A 76 -12.66 20.71 8.51
N THR A 77 -11.95 21.83 8.54
CA THR A 77 -10.51 21.84 8.29
C THR A 77 -9.77 21.66 9.61
N ARG A 78 -9.03 20.54 9.74
CA ARG A 78 -8.09 20.34 10.84
C ARG A 78 -6.70 20.65 10.36
N TRP A 79 -6.02 21.52 11.09
CA TRP A 79 -4.68 21.98 10.75
C TRP A 79 -3.81 21.89 11.99
N PHE A 80 -2.68 21.21 11.85
CA PHE A 80 -1.65 21.11 12.87
C PHE A 80 -0.46 21.96 12.44
N TYR A 81 0.14 22.69 13.36
CA TYR A 81 1.29 23.54 13.07
C TYR A 81 2.49 23.06 13.90
N TYR A 82 3.60 22.84 13.22
CA TYR A 82 4.87 22.45 13.84
C TYR A 82 5.98 23.37 13.33
N GLU A 83 6.66 24.06 14.26
CA GLU A 83 7.83 24.87 13.94
C GLU A 83 9.10 24.12 14.33
N HIS A 84 9.93 23.79 13.34
CA HIS A 84 11.21 23.17 13.56
C HIS A 84 12.23 24.21 14.03
N LYS A 85 12.68 24.08 15.29
CA LYS A 85 13.58 25.06 15.94
C LYS A 85 15.07 24.73 15.80
N LYS A 86 15.45 23.58 15.22
CA LYS A 86 16.87 23.23 15.05
C LYS A 86 17.46 23.93 13.81
N GLU A 87 18.79 23.98 13.77
CA GLU A 87 19.55 24.56 12.65
C GLU A 87 19.45 23.72 11.37
N GLU A 88 19.38 22.40 11.53
CA GLU A 88 19.19 21.45 10.44
C GLU A 88 17.75 21.51 9.90
N PRO A 89 17.53 21.35 8.59
CA PRO A 89 16.19 21.30 8.04
C PRO A 89 15.48 20.03 8.50
N LEU A 90 14.17 20.12 8.75
CA LEU A 90 13.35 18.98 9.17
C LEU A 90 13.34 17.89 8.08
N GLY A 91 13.47 18.26 6.80
CA GLY A 91 13.41 17.31 5.70
C GLY A 91 12.00 16.74 5.48
N LEU A 92 11.75 16.24 4.27
CA LEU A 92 10.41 15.80 3.89
C LEU A 92 9.97 14.51 4.58
N GLU A 93 10.89 13.57 4.79
CA GLU A 93 10.57 12.27 5.40
C GLU A 93 10.21 12.42 6.88
N ASP A 94 10.88 13.29 7.63
CA ASP A 94 10.51 13.54 9.03
C ASP A 94 9.18 14.30 9.12
N ALA A 95 8.91 15.24 8.19
CA ALA A 95 7.61 15.91 8.12
C ALA A 95 6.45 14.92 7.86
N LYS A 96 6.65 13.94 6.96
CA LYS A 96 5.70 12.84 6.75
C LYS A 96 5.55 11.98 8.00
N ALA A 97 6.67 11.60 8.63
CA ALA A 97 6.67 10.78 9.83
C ALA A 97 5.90 11.46 10.97
N LEU A 98 6.00 12.79 11.09
CA LEU A 98 5.22 13.57 12.04
C LEU A 98 3.71 13.44 11.76
N ALA A 99 3.29 13.65 10.51
CA ALA A 99 1.88 13.57 10.13
C ALA A 99 1.30 12.15 10.30
N ILE A 100 2.05 11.12 9.94
CA ILE A 100 1.62 9.73 10.07
C ILE A 100 1.54 9.33 11.55
N THR A 101 2.64 9.51 12.28
CA THR A 101 2.78 8.99 13.65
C THR A 101 1.88 9.73 14.63
N TYR A 102 1.80 11.05 14.51
CA TYR A 102 1.14 11.87 15.52
C TYR A 102 -0.23 12.39 15.11
N CYS A 103 -0.47 12.58 13.80
CA CYS A 103 -1.79 13.00 13.30
C CYS A 103 -2.60 11.85 12.71
N GLY A 104 -2.04 10.63 12.64
CA GLY A 104 -2.72 9.45 12.13
C GLY A 104 -3.00 9.50 10.63
N PHE A 105 -2.20 10.27 9.87
CA PHE A 105 -2.41 10.37 8.42
C PHE A 105 -2.06 9.04 7.74
N PRO A 106 -2.84 8.60 6.74
CA PRO A 106 -2.55 7.38 5.99
C PRO A 106 -1.28 7.56 5.13
N PRO A 107 -0.29 6.66 5.22
CA PRO A 107 0.98 6.81 4.52
C PRO A 107 0.84 6.82 2.99
N ASP A 108 -0.11 6.06 2.45
CA ASP A 108 -0.27 5.86 1.00
C ASP A 108 -1.12 6.95 0.30
N GLU A 109 -1.66 7.91 1.05
CA GLU A 109 -2.55 8.97 0.54
C GLU A 109 -2.12 10.37 0.99
N LEU A 110 -0.81 10.57 1.15
CA LEU A 110 -0.25 11.88 1.45
C LEU A 110 -0.10 12.73 0.18
N LEU A 111 -0.61 13.95 0.25
CA LEU A 111 -0.30 15.04 -0.67
C LEU A 111 0.71 15.97 0.00
N ILE A 112 1.68 16.45 -0.79
CA ILE A 112 2.74 17.33 -0.32
C ILE A 112 2.74 18.57 -1.19
N ALA A 113 2.74 19.74 -0.56
CA ALA A 113 3.07 21.00 -1.20
C ALA A 113 4.11 21.73 -0.36
N SER A 114 5.04 22.42 -0.99
CA SER A 114 6.07 23.19 -0.30
C SER A 114 5.99 24.64 -0.74
N ILE A 115 6.17 25.56 0.21
CA ILE A 115 6.22 27.00 -0.02
C ILE A 115 7.52 27.51 0.60
N PRO A 116 8.36 28.26 -0.12
CA PRO A 116 9.57 28.84 0.47
C PRO A 116 9.22 29.71 1.68
N ALA A 117 9.89 29.46 2.82
CA ALA A 117 9.61 30.14 4.07
C ALA A 117 9.82 31.66 3.99
N SER A 118 10.74 32.11 3.12
CA SER A 118 10.99 33.53 2.85
C SER A 118 9.76 34.27 2.34
N LEU A 119 8.82 33.59 1.68
CA LEU A 119 7.58 34.22 1.21
C LEU A 119 6.68 34.67 2.36
N ALA A 120 6.76 34.05 3.54
CA ALA A 120 5.97 34.48 4.69
C ALA A 120 6.34 35.89 5.19
N ASP A 121 7.57 36.34 4.91
CA ASP A 121 8.10 37.63 5.37
C ASP A 121 7.92 38.78 4.36
N LEU A 122 7.48 38.48 3.14
CA LEU A 122 7.31 39.47 2.06
C LEU A 122 6.01 40.29 2.20
N SER A 123 5.96 41.42 1.51
CA SER A 123 4.73 42.20 1.37
C SER A 123 3.67 41.42 0.56
N THR A 124 2.38 41.71 0.79
CA THR A 124 1.27 41.03 0.09
C THR A 124 1.38 41.13 -1.44
N ALA A 125 1.92 42.24 -1.97
CA ALA A 125 2.06 42.44 -3.41
C ALA A 125 3.15 41.56 -4.01
N GLU A 126 4.35 41.56 -3.43
CA GLU A 126 5.49 40.74 -3.87
C GLU A 126 5.22 39.24 -3.70
N ARG A 127 4.57 38.88 -2.60
CA ARG A 127 4.15 37.51 -2.31
C ARG A 127 3.13 36.99 -3.32
N GLY A 128 2.19 37.83 -3.76
CA GLY A 128 1.14 37.44 -4.68
C GLY A 128 1.65 36.90 -6.02
N GLU A 129 2.69 37.52 -6.58
CA GLU A 129 3.30 37.06 -7.84
C GLU A 129 4.04 35.72 -7.66
N ALA A 130 4.86 35.60 -6.62
CA ALA A 130 5.56 34.35 -6.31
C ALA A 130 4.60 33.18 -6.05
N LEU A 131 3.51 33.43 -5.30
CA LEU A 131 2.48 32.43 -5.04
C LEU A 131 1.67 32.06 -6.29
N LYS A 132 1.57 32.94 -7.29
CA LYS A 132 0.96 32.60 -8.58
C LYS A 132 1.81 31.61 -9.36
N ASN A 133 3.13 31.80 -9.38
CA ASN A 133 4.04 30.86 -10.05
C ASN A 133 4.03 29.49 -9.36
N LEU A 134 4.14 29.48 -8.03
CA LEU A 134 4.07 28.25 -7.24
C LEU A 134 2.73 27.52 -7.41
N ALA A 135 1.62 28.26 -7.49
CA ALA A 135 0.31 27.68 -7.76
C ALA A 135 0.24 27.01 -9.13
N ASN A 136 0.80 27.63 -10.17
CA ASN A 136 0.88 27.00 -11.50
C ASN A 136 1.70 25.72 -11.47
N GLU A 137 2.88 25.73 -10.84
CA GLU A 137 3.74 24.55 -10.71
C GLU A 137 3.03 23.41 -9.96
N TYR A 138 2.35 23.73 -8.86
CA TYR A 138 1.54 22.77 -8.10
C TYR A 138 0.44 22.14 -8.96
N ILE A 139 -0.29 22.95 -9.74
CA ILE A 139 -1.37 22.47 -10.61
C ILE A 139 -0.82 21.53 -11.69
N GLU A 140 0.28 21.91 -12.36
CA GLU A 140 0.92 21.05 -13.37
C GLU A 140 1.39 19.73 -12.76
N PHE A 141 2.00 19.77 -11.58
CA PHE A 141 2.43 18.58 -10.86
C PHE A 141 1.25 17.65 -10.56
N GLU A 142 0.14 18.17 -10.00
CA GLU A 142 -1.05 17.37 -9.71
C GLU A 142 -1.66 16.74 -10.98
N LEU A 143 -1.75 17.50 -12.07
CA LEU A 143 -2.29 17.01 -13.34
C LEU A 143 -1.42 15.88 -13.91
N GLN A 144 -0.09 16.03 -13.84
CA GLN A 144 0.84 14.98 -14.25
C GLN A 144 0.72 13.72 -13.38
N GLU A 145 0.58 13.88 -12.06
CA GLU A 145 0.41 12.74 -11.15
C GLU A 145 -0.94 12.04 -11.38
N GLU A 146 -2.02 12.77 -11.63
CA GLU A 146 -3.32 12.19 -11.97
C GLU A 146 -3.27 11.45 -13.32
N GLU A 147 -2.61 12.03 -14.33
CA GLU A 147 -2.43 11.39 -15.63
C GLU A 147 -1.57 10.13 -15.51
N LYS A 148 -0.47 10.17 -14.73
CA LYS A 148 0.32 8.97 -14.41
C LYS A 148 -0.52 7.92 -13.70
N ALA A 149 -1.34 8.31 -12.72
CA ALA A 149 -2.22 7.39 -12.00
C ALA A 149 -3.26 6.75 -12.94
N ARG A 150 -3.84 7.52 -13.87
CA ARG A 150 -4.74 6.99 -14.92
C ARG A 150 -4.04 6.07 -15.91
N ARG A 151 -2.75 6.29 -16.16
CA ARG A 151 -1.91 5.45 -17.02
C ARG A 151 -1.33 4.23 -16.29
N LYS A 152 -1.45 4.14 -14.95
CA LYS A 152 -1.07 2.92 -14.22
C LYS A 152 -2.03 1.81 -14.58
N ILE A 153 -1.47 0.69 -15.04
CA ILE A 153 -2.23 -0.53 -15.29
C ILE A 153 -2.85 -0.97 -13.96
N THR A 154 -4.18 -0.98 -13.90
CA THR A 154 -4.93 -1.57 -12.79
C THR A 154 -5.25 -3.01 -13.17
N ILE A 155 -4.93 -3.97 -12.30
CA ILE A 155 -5.28 -5.37 -12.53
C ILE A 155 -6.81 -5.50 -12.44
N ASN A 156 -7.45 -5.73 -13.58
CA ASN A 156 -8.89 -5.94 -13.67
C ASN A 156 -9.16 -7.31 -14.31
N PRO A 157 -9.14 -8.39 -13.52
CA PRO A 157 -9.27 -9.74 -14.05
C PRO A 157 -10.71 -10.02 -14.49
N ILE A 158 -10.90 -11.03 -15.35
CA ILE A 158 -12.22 -11.42 -15.88
C ILE A 158 -13.20 -11.93 -14.83
N PHE A 159 -12.71 -12.25 -13.64
CA PHE A 159 -13.50 -12.72 -12.49
C PHE A 159 -14.38 -11.60 -11.93
N LYS A 160 -15.46 -11.91 -11.22
CA LYS A 160 -16.44 -10.94 -10.70
C LYS A 160 -16.09 -10.40 -9.30
N GLY A 161 -15.45 -11.22 -8.46
CA GLY A 161 -15.13 -10.85 -7.08
C GLY A 161 -14.15 -9.69 -6.96
N ARG A 162 -14.39 -8.72 -6.06
CA ARG A 162 -13.55 -7.53 -5.87
C ARG A 162 -13.47 -7.16 -4.39
N GLY A 163 -12.41 -6.42 -4.03
CA GLY A 163 -12.28 -5.83 -2.70
C GLY A 163 -12.12 -6.85 -1.57
N PHE A 164 -11.59 -8.03 -1.86
CA PHE A 164 -11.36 -9.06 -0.85
C PHE A 164 -10.35 -8.57 0.20
N LEU A 165 -10.64 -8.88 1.47
CA LEU A 165 -9.73 -8.61 2.56
C LEU A 165 -8.75 -9.78 2.72
N LEU A 166 -7.49 -9.44 2.92
CA LEU A 166 -6.44 -10.42 3.19
C LEU A 166 -6.70 -11.14 4.53
N GLU A 167 -6.85 -12.46 4.49
CA GLU A 167 -6.88 -13.33 5.67
C GLU A 167 -5.45 -13.67 6.08
N GLN A 168 -4.95 -13.02 7.16
CA GLN A 168 -3.54 -13.10 7.58
C GLN A 168 -3.06 -14.52 7.90
N ASN A 169 -3.97 -15.40 8.30
CA ASN A 169 -3.67 -16.79 8.65
C ASN A 169 -4.13 -17.80 7.60
N LEU A 170 -4.54 -17.38 6.39
CA LEU A 170 -4.98 -18.29 5.34
C LEU A 170 -3.81 -18.69 4.42
N CYS A 171 -3.59 -19.99 4.31
CA CYS A 171 -2.74 -20.61 3.30
C CYS A 171 -3.64 -21.38 2.32
N PHE A 172 -3.54 -21.05 1.03
CA PHE A 172 -4.35 -21.68 -0.02
C PHE A 172 -3.47 -22.61 -0.88
N VAL A 173 -3.92 -23.83 -1.09
CA VAL A 173 -3.16 -24.88 -1.78
C VAL A 173 -3.78 -25.16 -3.14
N LEU A 174 -2.99 -24.93 -4.19
CA LEU A 174 -3.25 -25.28 -5.58
C LEU A 174 -2.54 -26.60 -5.86
N MET A 175 -3.28 -27.66 -6.16
CA MET A 175 -2.73 -29.01 -6.31
C MET A 175 -3.58 -29.83 -7.27
N PRO A 176 -3.01 -30.78 -8.04
CA PRO A 176 -3.80 -31.67 -8.87
C PRO A 176 -4.78 -32.48 -8.03
N PHE A 177 -6.02 -32.61 -8.50
CA PHE A 177 -7.11 -33.29 -7.77
C PHE A 177 -7.05 -34.81 -7.80
N GLU A 178 -6.04 -35.38 -8.44
CA GLU A 178 -5.93 -36.84 -8.54
C GLU A 178 -5.75 -37.46 -7.15
N GLN A 179 -6.49 -38.54 -6.87
CA GLN A 179 -6.54 -39.20 -5.56
C GLN A 179 -5.15 -39.58 -5.00
N ARG A 180 -4.16 -39.80 -5.87
CA ARG A 180 -2.76 -40.06 -5.48
C ARG A 180 -2.13 -38.93 -4.65
N PHE A 181 -2.62 -37.70 -4.78
CA PHE A 181 -2.11 -36.54 -4.03
C PHE A 181 -2.82 -36.33 -2.69
N GLN A 182 -3.93 -37.03 -2.43
CA GLN A 182 -4.67 -36.88 -1.18
C GLN A 182 -3.81 -37.17 0.07
N PRO A 183 -3.00 -38.25 0.13
CA PRO A 183 -2.22 -38.55 1.32
C PRO A 183 -1.13 -37.51 1.59
N ILE A 184 -0.39 -37.08 0.57
CA ILE A 184 0.64 -36.04 0.72
C ILE A 184 0.03 -34.70 1.13
N TYR A 185 -1.18 -34.39 0.66
CA TYR A 185 -1.91 -33.20 1.08
C TYR A 185 -2.34 -33.27 2.55
N GLU A 186 -3.11 -34.28 2.95
CA GLU A 186 -3.69 -34.35 4.30
C GLU A 186 -2.62 -34.61 5.36
N ASP A 187 -1.76 -35.61 5.15
CA ASP A 187 -0.88 -36.14 6.19
C ASP A 187 0.37 -35.27 6.40
N HIS A 188 0.76 -34.49 5.40
CA HIS A 188 2.01 -33.71 5.41
C HIS A 188 1.78 -32.22 5.17
N ILE A 189 1.24 -31.81 4.02
CA ILE A 189 1.12 -30.39 3.66
C ILE A 189 0.15 -29.67 4.61
N LYS A 190 -1.11 -30.12 4.67
CA LYS A 190 -2.17 -29.53 5.50
C LYS A 190 -1.83 -29.64 6.97
N LYS A 191 -1.41 -30.82 7.42
CA LYS A 191 -0.99 -31.07 8.79
C LYS A 191 0.06 -30.06 9.26
N VAL A 192 1.14 -29.87 8.51
CA VAL A 192 2.22 -28.94 8.88
C VAL A 192 1.77 -27.48 8.86
N ILE A 193 0.98 -27.07 7.87
CA ILE A 193 0.45 -25.70 7.80
C ILE A 193 -0.40 -25.40 9.03
N VAL A 194 -1.25 -26.34 9.44
CA VAL A 194 -2.16 -26.18 10.58
C VAL A 194 -1.42 -26.30 11.90
N GLU A 195 -0.66 -27.37 12.11
CA GLU A 195 -0.06 -27.71 13.40
C GLU A 195 1.20 -26.90 13.68
N GLU A 196 2.10 -26.73 12.70
CA GLU A 196 3.42 -26.12 12.90
C GLU A 196 3.46 -24.63 12.53
N CYS A 197 2.67 -24.23 11.53
CA CYS A 197 2.60 -22.84 11.07
C CYS A 197 1.40 -22.08 11.67
N LYS A 198 0.46 -22.77 12.33
CA LYS A 198 -0.75 -22.18 12.95
C LYS A 198 -1.61 -21.39 11.95
N MET A 199 -1.65 -21.85 10.71
CA MET A 199 -2.44 -21.25 9.63
C MET A 199 -3.65 -22.12 9.29
N LYS A 200 -4.72 -21.49 8.82
CA LYS A 200 -5.83 -22.17 8.14
C LYS A 200 -5.33 -22.65 6.79
N CYS A 201 -5.48 -23.94 6.51
CA CYS A 201 -5.16 -24.53 5.20
C CYS A 201 -6.46 -24.80 4.45
N MET A 202 -6.57 -24.29 3.22
CA MET A 202 -7.67 -24.58 2.29
C MET A 202 -7.07 -25.09 0.98
N ARG A 203 -7.62 -26.16 0.42
CA ARG A 203 -7.30 -26.62 -0.96
C ARG A 203 -8.45 -26.27 -1.90
N SER A 204 -8.16 -26.13 -3.19
CA SER A 204 -9.13 -25.67 -4.19
C SER A 204 -10.36 -26.57 -4.36
N ASP A 205 -10.25 -27.87 -4.08
CA ASP A 205 -11.34 -28.86 -4.13
C ASP A 205 -12.20 -28.95 -2.87
N ASP A 206 -11.64 -28.63 -1.69
CA ASP A 206 -12.37 -28.63 -0.41
C ASP A 206 -13.52 -27.59 -0.38
N ILE A 207 -13.64 -26.76 -1.42
CA ILE A 207 -14.66 -25.71 -1.59
C ILE A 207 -16.01 -26.28 -2.11
N PHE A 208 -16.08 -27.58 -2.48
CA PHE A 208 -17.28 -28.40 -2.79
C PHE A 208 -18.52 -27.71 -3.41
N SER A 209 -18.69 -27.84 -4.74
CA SER A 209 -19.74 -28.70 -5.34
C SER A 209 -19.75 -28.57 -6.89
N ASN A 210 -19.45 -29.68 -7.57
CA ASN A 210 -19.72 -29.98 -9.00
C ASN A 210 -19.24 -29.03 -10.12
N ARG A 211 -18.66 -27.87 -9.85
CA ARG A 211 -17.81 -27.11 -10.78
C ARG A 211 -16.80 -26.34 -9.94
N GLU A 212 -15.52 -26.50 -10.22
CA GLU A 212 -14.54 -25.47 -9.86
C GLU A 212 -14.95 -24.19 -10.58
N ILE A 213 -15.71 -23.34 -9.90
CA ILE A 213 -15.98 -22.03 -10.43
C ILE A 213 -14.69 -21.26 -10.17
N ILE A 214 -13.97 -20.92 -11.24
CA ILE A 214 -12.74 -20.12 -11.17
C ILE A 214 -12.89 -18.83 -10.34
N GLU A 215 -14.12 -18.36 -10.12
CA GLU A 215 -14.49 -17.29 -9.20
C GLU A 215 -14.15 -17.59 -7.73
N ASP A 216 -14.37 -18.82 -7.26
CA ASP A 216 -14.08 -19.21 -5.88
C ASP A 216 -12.56 -19.31 -5.70
N ILE A 217 -11.87 -19.93 -6.66
CA ILE A 217 -10.39 -19.96 -6.68
C ILE A 217 -9.82 -18.55 -6.68
N TRP A 218 -10.39 -17.65 -7.49
CA TRP A 218 -10.03 -16.23 -7.51
C TRP A 218 -10.21 -15.56 -6.14
N GLU A 219 -11.33 -15.82 -5.46
CA GLU A 219 -11.60 -15.33 -4.11
C GLU A 219 -10.55 -15.84 -3.11
N TYR A 220 -10.27 -17.14 -3.08
CA TYR A 220 -9.32 -17.73 -2.14
C TYR A 220 -7.87 -17.32 -2.42
N ILE A 221 -7.45 -17.23 -3.69
CA ILE A 221 -6.15 -16.64 -4.06
C ILE A 221 -6.07 -15.20 -3.53
N SER A 222 -7.12 -14.40 -3.74
CA SER A 222 -7.16 -13.01 -3.32
C SER A 222 -7.16 -12.84 -1.79
N LYS A 223 -7.78 -13.74 -1.04
CA LYS A 223 -7.82 -13.73 0.42
C LYS A 223 -6.56 -14.31 1.07
N ALA A 224 -5.89 -15.27 0.42
CA ALA A 224 -4.77 -15.98 1.03
C ALA A 224 -3.57 -15.07 1.32
N ARG A 225 -2.92 -15.28 2.48
CA ARG A 225 -1.63 -14.67 2.82
C ARG A 225 -0.49 -15.35 2.08
N ILE A 226 -0.58 -16.66 1.92
CA ILE A 226 0.40 -17.52 1.22
C ILE A 226 -0.36 -18.47 0.30
N VAL A 227 0.16 -18.69 -0.90
CA VAL A 227 -0.29 -19.72 -1.82
C VAL A 227 0.78 -20.80 -1.91
N ILE A 228 0.38 -22.06 -1.86
CA ILE A 228 1.25 -23.20 -2.17
C ILE A 228 0.75 -23.79 -3.49
N ALA A 229 1.65 -24.00 -4.45
CA ALA A 229 1.32 -24.56 -5.75
C ALA A 229 2.15 -25.81 -6.03
N ASP A 230 1.51 -26.98 -6.06
CA ASP A 230 2.16 -28.22 -6.47
C ASP A 230 2.01 -28.43 -7.98
N VAL A 231 3.10 -28.24 -8.72
CA VAL A 231 3.12 -28.34 -10.19
C VAL A 231 3.45 -29.74 -10.70
N THR A 232 3.49 -30.74 -9.83
CA THR A 232 3.78 -32.13 -10.19
C THR A 232 2.84 -32.64 -11.28
N GLY A 233 3.39 -33.34 -12.28
CA GLY A 233 2.62 -33.92 -13.38
C GLY A 233 2.10 -32.90 -14.39
N LYS A 234 2.55 -31.65 -14.33
CA LYS A 234 2.23 -30.59 -15.31
C LYS A 234 0.75 -30.30 -15.46
N ASN A 235 0.02 -30.27 -14.36
CA ASN A 235 -1.42 -30.01 -14.39
C ASN A 235 -1.71 -28.58 -14.92
N PRO A 236 -2.44 -28.42 -16.05
CA PRO A 236 -2.67 -27.11 -16.66
C PRO A 236 -3.51 -26.17 -15.80
N ASN A 237 -4.43 -26.70 -14.98
CA ASN A 237 -5.24 -25.88 -14.08
C ASN A 237 -4.36 -25.25 -13.00
N VAL A 238 -3.48 -26.03 -12.38
CA VAL A 238 -2.57 -25.50 -11.35
C VAL A 238 -1.67 -24.41 -11.91
N TYR A 239 -1.16 -24.54 -13.15
CA TYR A 239 -0.39 -23.45 -13.77
C TYR A 239 -1.23 -22.21 -14.06
N TYR A 240 -2.47 -22.37 -14.49
CA TYR A 240 -3.38 -21.26 -14.72
C TYR A 240 -3.62 -20.48 -13.41
N GLU A 241 -3.90 -21.18 -12.32
CA GLU A 241 -4.09 -20.61 -10.98
C GLU A 241 -2.82 -19.97 -10.43
N LEU A 242 -1.66 -20.61 -10.64
CA LEU A 242 -0.34 -20.07 -10.30
C LEU A 242 -0.07 -18.75 -11.03
N GLY A 243 -0.41 -18.67 -12.32
CA GLY A 243 -0.29 -17.45 -13.12
C GLY A 243 -1.16 -16.32 -12.57
N ILE A 244 -2.39 -16.62 -12.14
CA ILE A 244 -3.27 -15.66 -11.48
C ILE A 244 -2.63 -15.18 -10.17
N ALA A 245 -2.16 -16.09 -9.32
CA ALA A 245 -1.52 -15.77 -8.05
C ALA A 245 -0.29 -14.86 -8.21
N HIS A 246 0.58 -15.16 -9.20
CA HIS A 246 1.72 -14.30 -9.54
C HIS A 246 1.27 -12.92 -10.01
N THR A 247 0.24 -12.85 -10.87
CA THR A 247 -0.25 -11.59 -11.44
C THR A 247 -0.76 -10.65 -10.36
N VAL A 248 -1.45 -11.17 -9.34
CA VAL A 248 -1.95 -10.36 -8.21
C VAL A 248 -0.92 -10.17 -7.08
N GLY A 249 0.32 -10.57 -7.29
CA GLY A 249 1.42 -10.32 -6.36
C GLY A 249 1.35 -11.13 -5.07
N LYS A 250 0.82 -12.36 -5.13
CA LYS A 250 0.80 -13.26 -3.96
C LYS A 250 2.18 -13.88 -3.72
N GLU A 251 2.48 -14.11 -2.45
CA GLU A 251 3.63 -14.92 -2.03
C GLU A 251 3.31 -16.39 -2.33
N VAL A 252 4.06 -17.00 -3.24
CA VAL A 252 3.83 -18.39 -3.69
C VAL A 252 5.01 -19.29 -3.32
N VAL A 253 4.71 -20.45 -2.74
CA VAL A 253 5.66 -21.56 -2.53
C VAL A 253 5.37 -22.66 -3.55
N ILE A 254 6.32 -22.93 -4.44
CA ILE A 254 6.15 -23.93 -5.50
C ILE A 254 6.69 -25.27 -5.01
N LEU A 255 5.88 -26.32 -5.15
CA LEU A 255 6.23 -27.71 -4.86
C LEU A 255 6.30 -28.51 -6.16
N THR A 256 7.16 -29.53 -6.19
CA THR A 256 7.17 -30.50 -7.28
C THR A 256 7.77 -31.83 -6.85
N GLN A 257 7.37 -32.93 -7.48
CA GLN A 257 8.07 -34.21 -7.36
C GLN A 257 9.20 -34.41 -8.38
N SER A 258 9.29 -33.53 -9.38
CA SER A 258 10.35 -33.56 -10.38
C SER A 258 10.57 -32.18 -10.97
N MET A 259 11.82 -31.71 -11.01
CA MET A 259 12.16 -30.46 -11.69
C MET A 259 11.81 -30.44 -13.20
N ASP A 260 11.58 -31.60 -13.82
CA ASP A 260 11.10 -31.70 -15.20
C ASP A 260 9.64 -31.22 -15.37
N ASP A 261 8.88 -31.18 -14.27
CA ASP A 261 7.53 -30.63 -14.17
C ASP A 261 7.53 -29.13 -13.93
N VAL A 262 8.69 -28.48 -13.85
CA VAL A 262 8.78 -27.02 -13.68
C VAL A 262 9.11 -26.37 -15.02
N PRO A 263 8.18 -25.60 -15.63
CA PRO A 263 8.42 -24.85 -16.87
C PRO A 263 9.60 -23.89 -16.73
N PHE A 264 10.31 -23.66 -17.83
CA PHE A 264 11.50 -22.80 -17.87
C PHE A 264 11.23 -21.41 -17.28
N ASP A 265 10.07 -20.83 -17.59
CA ASP A 265 9.67 -19.48 -17.16
C ASP A 265 9.58 -19.32 -15.64
N ILE A 266 9.33 -20.39 -14.88
CA ILE A 266 9.24 -20.35 -13.41
C ILE A 266 10.35 -21.15 -12.71
N ARG A 267 11.25 -21.79 -13.46
CA ARG A 267 12.32 -22.62 -12.91
C ARG A 267 13.38 -21.83 -12.14
N HIS A 268 13.50 -20.53 -12.40
CA HIS A 268 14.38 -19.63 -11.67
C HIS A 268 13.83 -19.22 -10.29
N LEU A 269 12.55 -19.49 -10.03
CA LEU A 269 11.93 -19.28 -8.73
C LEU A 269 12.36 -20.38 -7.75
N ARG A 270 12.21 -20.11 -6.46
CA ARG A 270 12.47 -21.12 -5.43
C ARG A 270 11.40 -22.20 -5.49
N VAL A 271 11.82 -23.42 -5.80
CA VAL A 271 10.97 -24.62 -5.83
C VAL A 271 11.43 -25.59 -4.74
N ILE A 272 10.48 -26.20 -4.03
CA ILE A 272 10.73 -27.31 -3.11
C ILE A 272 10.45 -28.60 -3.86
N GLU A 273 11.51 -29.30 -4.25
CA GLU A 273 11.42 -30.65 -4.79
C GLU A 273 11.25 -31.67 -3.66
N TYR A 274 10.33 -32.62 -3.81
CA TYR A 274 10.07 -33.64 -2.81
C TYR A 274 9.82 -35.03 -3.43
N THR A 275 9.98 -36.08 -2.62
CA THR A 275 9.61 -37.44 -2.99
C THR A 275 8.54 -37.96 -2.02
N TYR A 276 7.60 -38.77 -2.51
CA TYR A 276 6.59 -39.38 -1.64
C TYR A 276 7.09 -40.71 -1.04
N ASP A 277 8.13 -40.60 -0.22
CA ASP A 277 8.64 -41.64 0.67
C ASP A 277 8.82 -41.06 2.08
N PRO A 278 8.96 -41.88 3.14
CA PRO A 278 9.03 -41.37 4.51
C PRO A 278 10.13 -40.33 4.78
N ARG A 279 11.26 -40.37 4.04
CA ARG A 279 12.32 -39.36 4.18
C ARG A 279 12.00 -38.12 3.37
N GLY A 280 11.49 -38.29 2.14
CA GLY A 280 11.08 -37.19 1.27
C GLY A 280 9.97 -36.35 1.88
N ALA A 281 8.95 -36.98 2.45
CA ALA A 281 7.85 -36.30 3.10
C ALA A 281 8.32 -35.45 4.29
N ARG A 282 9.18 -35.98 5.17
CA ARG A 282 9.75 -35.20 6.29
C ARG A 282 10.56 -33.99 5.82
N LYS A 283 11.35 -34.14 4.75
CA LYS A 283 12.10 -33.01 4.17
C LYS A 283 11.17 -31.94 3.59
N LEU A 284 10.05 -32.36 2.97
CA LEU A 284 9.02 -31.44 2.51
C LEU A 284 8.43 -30.66 3.69
N GLU A 285 8.05 -31.35 4.76
CA GLU A 285 7.52 -30.74 5.99
C GLU A 285 8.49 -29.68 6.55
N GLU A 286 9.75 -30.04 6.75
CA GLU A 286 10.80 -29.13 7.26
C GLU A 286 10.98 -27.90 6.34
N SER A 287 11.02 -28.13 5.02
CA SER A 287 11.19 -27.07 4.03
C SER A 287 10.01 -26.12 3.98
N LEU A 288 8.78 -26.65 4.08
CA LEU A 288 7.55 -25.88 4.16
C LEU A 288 7.53 -25.01 5.41
N VAL A 289 7.78 -25.58 6.60
CA VAL A 289 7.82 -24.83 7.86
C VAL A 289 8.80 -23.67 7.77
N ASN A 290 10.03 -23.94 7.32
CA ASN A 290 11.07 -22.93 7.24
C ASN A 290 10.71 -21.82 6.25
N THR A 291 10.14 -22.17 5.10
CA THR A 291 9.76 -21.21 4.06
C THR A 291 8.59 -20.34 4.53
N ILE A 292 7.52 -20.96 5.06
CA ILE A 292 6.34 -20.25 5.56
C ILE A 292 6.72 -19.32 6.72
N LYS A 293 7.47 -19.79 7.72
CA LYS A 293 7.92 -18.95 8.84
C LYS A 293 8.82 -17.81 8.38
N SER A 294 9.59 -17.98 7.31
CA SER A 294 10.38 -16.89 6.72
C SER A 294 9.50 -15.85 6.03
N ILE A 295 8.44 -16.25 5.35
CA ILE A 295 7.49 -15.34 4.69
C ILE A 295 6.71 -14.54 5.73
N LEU A 296 6.27 -15.18 6.82
CA LEU A 296 5.48 -14.54 7.89
C LEU A 296 6.27 -13.55 8.76
N LYS A 297 7.60 -13.56 8.71
CA LYS A 297 8.46 -12.61 9.43
C LYS A 297 8.67 -11.28 8.69
N LYS A 298 8.32 -11.23 7.40
CA LYS A 298 8.36 -10.00 6.59
C LYS A 298 7.08 -9.20 6.79
#